data_AF-A0A3B1DAJ9-F1
#
_entry.id   AF-A0A3B1DAJ9-F1
#
_cell.length_a   1.000
_cell.length_b   1.000
_cell.length_c   1.000
_cell.angle_alpha   90.00
_cell.angle_beta   90.00
_cell.angle_gamma   90.00
#
_symmetry.space_group_name_H-M   'P 1'
#
loop_
_entity.id
_entity.type
_entity.pdbx_description
1 polymer ?
#
loop_
_entity_poly.entity_id
_entity_poly.type
_entity_poly.pdbx_seq_one_letter_code
_entity_poly.pdbx_strand_id
1 'polypeptide(L)'
;MKFRKKYSYTDGNQVWRIKLTNTDKLLIETRDLDKKEAFFHCVHVADGKPIFTNLQMSEKYWLGIEAIHNDVILFHKFAKPDMPGHKGIFAFDITTQKVVWENESYAFLFILEDKIYSYQELFEGKRVFTLDVQTGELIEDLGSNPSNINELKNLADNKFDFSDYKFPEFYYGTTSNPAIDKLINSETEKLSITGDVEYLQYGNFLLCNYHAKNKINQLTNTFVVFNISKRKRIFREVLNSNLNAFAPDSFFVYKNLLILMKDKNQVIVYELA
;
A
#
# COMPACT_ATOMS: atom_id res chain seq x y z
N MET A 1 -2.38 3.29 27.43
CA MET A 1 -1.92 3.37 26.05
C MET A 1 -0.39 3.38 25.96
N LYS A 2 0.21 2.39 25.28
CA LYS A 2 1.63 2.19 25.01
C LYS A 2 1.90 2.34 23.50
N PHE A 3 2.89 3.14 23.15
CA PHE A 3 3.45 3.24 21.81
C PHE A 3 4.73 2.39 21.78
N ARG A 4 4.76 1.30 21.01
CA ARG A 4 5.88 0.33 21.03
C ARG A 4 6.25 -0.13 19.63
N LYS A 5 7.54 -0.04 19.28
CA LYS A 5 8.05 -0.64 18.04
C LYS A 5 7.89 -2.16 18.11
N LYS A 6 7.27 -2.76 17.09
CA LYS A 6 7.13 -4.21 16.95
C LYS A 6 8.27 -4.77 16.13
N TYR A 7 8.43 -4.29 14.90
CA TYR A 7 9.51 -4.70 14.02
C TYR A 7 9.76 -3.62 12.95
N SER A 8 10.82 -3.83 12.16
CA SER A 8 11.05 -3.12 10.91
C SER A 8 11.53 -4.12 9.87
N TYR A 9 11.08 -3.96 8.63
CA TYR A 9 11.44 -4.78 7.50
C TYR A 9 12.24 -3.97 6.48
N THR A 10 13.33 -4.55 6.00
CA THR A 10 14.10 -4.06 4.84
C THR A 10 14.91 -5.23 4.29
N ASP A 11 15.07 -5.28 2.97
CA ASP A 11 15.95 -6.21 2.25
C ASP A 11 17.07 -5.45 1.51
N GLY A 12 17.20 -4.14 1.74
CA GLY A 12 18.13 -3.24 1.05
C GLY A 12 17.63 -2.71 -0.29
N ASN A 13 16.55 -3.26 -0.85
CA ASN A 13 15.97 -2.80 -2.11
C ASN A 13 14.92 -1.70 -1.88
N GLN A 14 14.54 -1.00 -2.95
CA GLN A 14 13.45 -0.02 -2.86
C GLN A 14 12.13 -0.76 -2.67
N VAL A 15 11.38 -0.41 -1.61
CA VAL A 15 9.97 -0.81 -1.47
C VAL A 15 9.16 -0.15 -2.55
N TRP A 16 8.57 -0.98 -3.41
CA TRP A 16 7.76 -0.55 -4.54
C TRP A 16 6.29 -0.49 -4.16
N ARG A 17 5.82 -1.46 -3.38
CA ARG A 17 4.42 -1.57 -2.96
C ARG A 17 4.31 -2.37 -1.67
N ILE A 18 3.32 -2.01 -0.85
CA ILE A 18 2.86 -2.83 0.26
C ILE A 18 1.35 -3.08 0.13
N LYS A 19 0.90 -4.27 0.51
CA LYS A 19 -0.51 -4.64 0.60
C LYS A 19 -0.73 -5.52 1.82
N LEU A 20 -1.89 -5.39 2.44
CA LEU A 20 -2.33 -6.26 3.53
C LEU A 20 -3.35 -7.27 3.01
N THR A 21 -3.28 -8.49 3.51
CA THR A 21 -4.33 -9.50 3.30
C THR A 21 -5.42 -9.32 4.35
N ASN A 22 -6.62 -9.82 4.07
CA ASN A 22 -7.71 -9.91 5.07
C ASN A 22 -7.40 -10.91 6.21
N THR A 23 -6.33 -11.70 6.06
CA THR A 23 -5.83 -12.69 7.03
C THR A 23 -4.59 -12.21 7.81
N ASP A 24 -4.42 -10.88 7.95
CA ASP A 24 -3.37 -10.25 8.76
C ASP A 24 -1.92 -10.54 8.31
N LYS A 25 -1.69 -10.59 6.99
CA LYS A 25 -0.34 -10.68 6.41
C LYS A 25 0.02 -9.40 5.67
N LEU A 26 1.28 -8.99 5.76
CA LEU A 26 1.83 -7.85 5.05
C LEU A 26 2.69 -8.36 3.89
N LEU A 27 2.22 -8.11 2.67
CA LEU A 27 2.96 -8.33 1.43
C LEU A 27 3.76 -7.08 1.09
N ILE A 28 5.04 -7.26 0.80
CA ILE A 28 5.99 -6.20 0.46
C ILE A 28 6.63 -6.58 -0.87
N GLU A 29 6.43 -5.76 -1.89
CA GLU A 29 7.15 -5.82 -3.16
C GLU A 29 8.33 -4.85 -3.07
N THR A 30 9.53 -5.36 -3.34
CA THR A 30 10.75 -4.55 -3.45
C THR A 30 11.39 -4.71 -4.82
N ARG A 31 12.17 -3.72 -5.26
CA ARG A 31 12.87 -3.74 -6.54
C ARG A 31 14.32 -3.31 -6.44
N ASP A 32 15.19 -4.08 -7.08
CA ASP A 32 16.55 -3.68 -7.42
C ASP A 32 16.49 -3.04 -8.82
N LEU A 33 16.62 -1.71 -8.87
CA LEU A 33 16.52 -0.95 -10.12
C LEU A 33 17.74 -1.13 -11.02
N ASP A 34 18.90 -1.46 -10.44
CA ASP A 34 20.15 -1.62 -11.18
C ASP A 34 20.16 -2.99 -11.87
N LYS A 35 19.81 -4.05 -11.13
CA LYS A 35 19.73 -5.41 -11.68
C LYS A 35 18.44 -5.68 -12.44
N LYS A 36 17.46 -4.78 -12.34
CA LYS A 36 16.10 -4.99 -12.83
C LYS A 36 15.55 -6.31 -12.29
N GLU A 37 15.40 -6.37 -10.97
CA GLU A 37 14.79 -7.52 -10.30
C GLU A 37 13.70 -7.05 -9.33
N ALA A 38 12.62 -7.82 -9.25
CA ALA A 38 11.51 -7.65 -8.32
C ALA A 38 11.49 -8.83 -7.35
N PHE A 39 11.31 -8.52 -6.07
CA PHE A 39 11.26 -9.48 -4.99
C PHE A 39 9.98 -9.30 -4.21
N PHE A 40 9.42 -10.40 -3.75
CA PHE A 40 8.21 -10.42 -2.94
C PHE A 40 8.52 -11.03 -1.58
N HIS A 41 7.96 -10.40 -0.56
CA HIS A 41 8.13 -10.80 0.83
C HIS A 41 6.80 -10.76 1.53
N CYS A 42 6.53 -11.75 2.37
CA CYS A 42 5.29 -11.81 3.14
C CYS A 42 5.63 -12.10 4.59
N VAL A 43 5.06 -11.30 5.49
CA VAL A 43 5.23 -11.46 6.95
C VAL A 43 3.88 -11.42 7.64
N HIS A 44 3.78 -12.04 8.82
CA HIS A 44 2.65 -11.78 9.70
C HIS A 44 2.71 -10.34 10.21
N VAL A 45 1.62 -9.57 10.03
CA VAL A 45 1.62 -8.12 10.35
C VAL A 45 1.81 -7.85 11.85
N ALA A 46 1.40 -8.77 12.71
CA ALA A 46 1.40 -8.57 14.15
C ALA A 46 2.82 -8.61 14.77
N ASP A 47 3.72 -9.43 14.24
CA ASP A 47 5.04 -9.68 14.83
C ASP A 47 6.20 -9.67 13.83
N GLY A 48 5.91 -9.55 12.54
CA GLY A 48 6.92 -9.50 11.48
C GLY A 48 7.56 -10.84 11.18
N LYS A 49 7.02 -11.96 11.69
CA LYS A 49 7.54 -13.28 11.35
C LYS A 49 7.39 -13.56 9.85
N PRO A 50 8.47 -13.98 9.16
CA PRO A 50 8.43 -14.24 7.74
C PRO A 50 7.58 -15.48 7.43
N ILE A 51 6.79 -15.37 6.36
CA ILE A 51 6.11 -16.46 5.69
C ILE A 51 6.96 -16.90 4.49
N PHE A 52 7.39 -15.94 3.68
CA PHE A 52 8.44 -16.09 2.68
C PHE A 52 9.19 -14.78 2.49
N THR A 53 10.44 -14.87 2.03
CA THR A 53 11.34 -13.73 1.78
C THR A 53 12.13 -13.96 0.50
N ASN A 54 12.42 -12.88 -0.23
CA ASN A 54 13.15 -12.88 -1.50
C ASN A 54 12.52 -13.82 -2.55
N LEU A 55 11.19 -13.96 -2.54
CA LEU A 55 10.50 -14.72 -3.58
C LEU A 55 10.66 -13.99 -4.91
N GLN A 56 11.16 -14.70 -5.91
CA GLN A 56 11.31 -14.20 -7.27
C GLN A 56 10.52 -15.11 -8.21
N MET A 57 9.81 -14.49 -9.16
CA MET A 57 9.08 -15.22 -10.21
C MET A 57 10.01 -15.52 -11.40
N SER A 58 9.52 -16.33 -12.34
CA SER A 58 10.25 -16.65 -13.57
C SER A 58 10.54 -15.41 -14.42
N GLU A 59 9.55 -14.52 -14.56
CA GLU A 59 9.76 -13.14 -15.00
C GLU A 59 10.28 -12.33 -13.80
N LYS A 60 11.39 -11.63 -13.98
CA LYS A 60 12.16 -11.06 -12.88
C LYS A 60 11.86 -9.59 -12.62
N TYR A 61 11.33 -8.85 -13.58
CA TYR A 61 11.18 -7.39 -13.42
C TYR A 61 9.86 -6.87 -13.94
N TRP A 62 9.42 -7.40 -15.08
CA TRP A 62 8.25 -6.91 -15.78
C TRP A 62 6.99 -7.64 -15.30
N LEU A 63 6.77 -7.59 -13.99
CA LEU A 63 5.58 -8.08 -13.31
C LEU A 63 5.21 -7.18 -12.13
N GLY A 64 4.00 -7.34 -11.61
CA GLY A 64 3.55 -6.64 -10.41
C GLY A 64 2.27 -7.24 -9.84
N ILE A 65 1.90 -6.82 -8.63
CA ILE A 65 0.69 -7.31 -7.94
C ILE A 65 -0.53 -6.53 -8.42
N GLU A 66 -1.56 -7.21 -8.93
CA GLU A 66 -2.86 -6.59 -9.21
C GLU A 66 -3.70 -6.46 -7.95
N ALA A 67 -3.99 -7.61 -7.34
CA ALA A 67 -4.90 -7.73 -6.22
C ALA A 67 -4.47 -8.88 -5.32
N ILE A 68 -5.07 -8.91 -4.13
CA ILE A 68 -4.99 -10.05 -3.24
C ILE A 68 -6.41 -10.43 -2.91
N HIS A 69 -6.74 -11.70 -3.10
CA HIS A 69 -8.02 -12.26 -2.69
C HIS A 69 -7.76 -13.38 -1.71
N ASN A 70 -8.17 -13.18 -0.47
CA ASN A 70 -7.77 -14.05 0.64
C ASN A 70 -6.23 -14.15 0.74
N ASP A 71 -5.70 -15.36 0.57
CA ASP A 71 -4.26 -15.65 0.58
C ASP A 71 -3.71 -15.95 -0.82
N VAL A 72 -4.45 -15.56 -1.87
CA VAL A 72 -4.01 -15.68 -3.26
C VAL A 72 -3.63 -14.30 -3.79
N ILE A 73 -2.38 -14.17 -4.23
CA ILE A 73 -1.87 -12.97 -4.87
C ILE A 73 -2.09 -13.11 -6.37
N LEU A 74 -2.76 -12.15 -6.98
CA LEU A 74 -2.89 -12.05 -8.42
C LEU A 74 -1.81 -11.13 -8.96
N PHE A 75 -1.00 -11.65 -9.87
CA PHE A 75 0.05 -10.91 -10.55
C PHE A 75 -0.31 -10.66 -12.01
N HIS A 76 0.23 -9.58 -12.58
CA HIS A 76 0.30 -9.37 -14.02
C HIS A 76 1.75 -9.40 -14.50
N LYS A 77 1.94 -9.51 -15.82
CA LYS A 77 3.19 -9.20 -16.52
C LYS A 77 3.00 -7.91 -17.33
N PHE A 78 4.07 -7.20 -17.64
CA PHE A 78 4.02 -6.10 -18.62
C PHE A 78 4.25 -6.64 -20.03
N ALA A 79 3.48 -6.17 -21.00
CA ALA A 79 3.59 -6.63 -22.39
C ALA A 79 4.96 -6.34 -23.00
N LYS A 80 5.54 -5.16 -22.69
CA LYS A 80 6.89 -4.75 -23.09
C LYS A 80 7.48 -3.76 -22.08
N PRO A 81 8.82 -3.62 -21.99
CA PRO A 81 9.49 -2.62 -21.16
C PRO A 81 9.04 -1.18 -21.38
N ASP A 82 8.66 -0.85 -22.61
CA ASP A 82 8.31 0.48 -23.09
C ASP A 82 6.79 0.70 -23.21
N MET A 83 5.97 -0.32 -22.99
CA MET A 83 4.52 -0.27 -23.11
C MET A 83 3.86 -0.78 -21.81
N PRO A 84 3.25 0.10 -21.01
CA PRO A 84 2.77 -0.21 -19.65
C PRO A 84 1.49 -1.06 -19.65
N GLY A 85 1.11 -1.68 -20.77
CA GLY A 85 -0.06 -2.55 -20.84
C GLY A 85 0.18 -3.78 -19.98
N HIS A 86 -0.64 -3.95 -18.94
CA HIS A 86 -0.69 -5.18 -18.17
C HIS A 86 -1.22 -6.31 -19.06
N LYS A 87 -0.60 -7.48 -18.96
CA LYS A 87 -0.97 -8.67 -19.72
C LYS A 87 -0.79 -9.90 -18.85
N GLY A 88 -1.71 -10.83 -19.02
CA GLY A 88 -1.70 -12.08 -18.30
C GLY A 88 -2.07 -11.89 -16.83
N ILE A 89 -2.52 -12.98 -16.23
CA ILE A 89 -2.84 -13.07 -14.82
C ILE A 89 -2.27 -14.40 -14.34
N PHE A 90 -1.51 -14.40 -13.25
CA PHE A 90 -1.16 -15.64 -12.57
C PHE A 90 -1.41 -15.51 -11.09
N ALA A 91 -1.92 -16.59 -10.51
CA ALA A 91 -2.28 -16.66 -9.11
C ALA A 91 -1.19 -17.40 -8.33
N PHE A 92 -0.75 -16.79 -7.25
CA PHE A 92 0.19 -17.38 -6.31
C PHE A 92 -0.49 -17.57 -4.96
N ASP A 93 -0.53 -18.80 -4.47
CA ASP A 93 -1.08 -19.12 -3.17
C ASP A 93 0.02 -18.96 -2.08
N ILE A 94 -0.22 -18.08 -1.11
CA ILE A 94 0.73 -17.75 -0.04
C ILE A 94 1.02 -18.96 0.86
N THR A 95 0.05 -19.84 1.06
CA THR A 95 0.15 -20.98 1.99
C THR A 95 1.06 -22.07 1.44
N THR A 96 0.82 -22.46 0.20
CA THR A 96 1.57 -23.48 -0.53
C THR A 96 2.84 -22.95 -1.18
N GLN A 97 2.95 -21.61 -1.30
CA GLN A 97 4.05 -20.89 -1.94
C GLN A 97 4.27 -21.30 -3.39
N LYS A 98 3.17 -21.49 -4.13
CA LYS A 98 3.18 -21.95 -5.51
C LYS A 98 2.29 -21.09 -6.39
N VAL A 99 2.68 -20.95 -7.64
CA VAL A 99 1.77 -20.53 -8.70
C VAL A 99 0.75 -21.65 -8.90
N VAL A 100 -0.53 -21.36 -8.67
CA VAL A 100 -1.63 -22.34 -8.75
C VAL A 100 -2.22 -22.41 -10.14
N TRP A 101 -2.27 -21.29 -10.86
CA TRP A 101 -2.66 -21.21 -12.26
C TRP A 101 -2.09 -19.95 -12.91
N GLU A 102 -2.05 -19.96 -14.24
CA GLU A 102 -1.65 -18.84 -15.06
C GLU A 102 -2.52 -18.76 -16.32
N ASN A 103 -2.85 -17.54 -16.73
CA ASN A 103 -3.55 -17.23 -17.95
C ASN A 103 -2.83 -16.09 -18.67
N GLU A 104 -2.29 -16.33 -19.87
CA GLU A 104 -1.56 -15.31 -20.62
C GLU A 104 -2.46 -14.46 -21.54
N SER A 105 -3.73 -14.84 -21.68
CA SER A 105 -4.65 -14.28 -22.69
C SER A 105 -5.40 -13.04 -22.18
N TYR A 106 -5.65 -12.97 -20.88
CA TYR A 106 -6.46 -11.91 -20.27
C TYR A 106 -5.62 -10.98 -19.39
N ALA A 107 -6.05 -9.72 -19.29
CA ALA A 107 -5.53 -8.72 -18.37
C ALA A 107 -6.56 -8.45 -17.25
N PHE A 108 -6.08 -8.11 -16.06
CA PHE A 108 -6.92 -7.91 -14.87
C PHE A 108 -7.74 -6.60 -14.93
N LEU A 109 -8.99 -6.60 -14.46
CA LEU A 109 -9.78 -5.38 -14.20
C LEU A 109 -10.03 -5.16 -12.71
N PHE A 110 -10.75 -6.08 -12.07
CA PHE A 110 -11.12 -6.02 -10.66
C PHE A 110 -11.56 -7.42 -10.18
N ILE A 111 -11.73 -7.56 -8.86
CA ILE A 111 -12.32 -8.75 -8.23
C ILE A 111 -13.67 -8.36 -7.68
N LEU A 112 -14.67 -9.22 -7.88
CA LEU A 112 -15.95 -9.12 -7.20
C LEU A 112 -16.35 -10.52 -6.75
N GLU A 113 -16.50 -10.69 -5.43
CA GLU A 113 -16.71 -12.00 -4.81
C GLU A 113 -15.55 -12.93 -5.15
N ASP A 114 -15.80 -14.13 -5.68
CA ASP A 114 -14.75 -15.09 -6.07
C ASP A 114 -14.45 -15.07 -7.58
N LYS A 115 -14.84 -13.99 -8.28
CA LYS A 115 -14.62 -13.83 -9.72
C LYS A 115 -13.62 -12.73 -10.02
N ILE A 116 -12.68 -13.04 -10.91
CA ILE A 116 -11.80 -12.07 -11.54
C ILE A 116 -12.50 -11.55 -12.79
N TYR A 117 -12.77 -10.25 -12.83
CA TYR A 117 -13.15 -9.59 -14.06
C TYR A 117 -11.87 -9.26 -14.83
N SER A 118 -11.82 -9.67 -16.08
CA SER A 118 -10.64 -9.56 -16.92
C SER A 118 -11.04 -9.12 -18.33
N TYR A 119 -10.06 -8.74 -19.13
CA TYR A 119 -10.32 -8.30 -20.50
C TYR A 119 -9.26 -8.76 -21.48
N GLN A 120 -9.65 -8.79 -22.74
CA GLN A 120 -8.77 -8.93 -23.88
C GLN A 120 -8.95 -7.72 -24.79
N GLU A 121 -7.84 -7.11 -25.20
CA GLU A 121 -7.87 -6.02 -26.16
C GLU A 121 -8.18 -6.54 -27.57
N LEU A 122 -9.12 -5.84 -28.20
CA LEU A 122 -9.48 -6.04 -29.60
C LEU A 122 -8.86 -4.92 -30.44
N PHE A 123 -9.01 -5.03 -31.77
CA PHE A 123 -8.63 -3.95 -32.67
C PHE A 123 -9.40 -2.66 -32.36
N GLU A 124 -10.69 -2.79 -32.04
CA GLU A 124 -11.53 -1.72 -31.52
C GLU A 124 -12.13 -2.11 -30.16
N GLY A 125 -11.74 -1.39 -29.11
CA GLY A 125 -12.24 -1.59 -27.75
C GLY A 125 -11.69 -2.85 -27.08
N LYS A 126 -12.47 -3.38 -26.15
CA LYS A 126 -12.10 -4.53 -25.32
C LYS A 126 -13.26 -5.49 -25.17
N ARG A 127 -12.95 -6.76 -24.95
CA ARG A 127 -13.91 -7.79 -24.58
C ARG A 127 -13.65 -8.25 -23.16
N VAL A 128 -14.70 -8.34 -22.36
CA VAL A 128 -14.62 -8.60 -20.92
C VAL A 128 -15.06 -10.02 -20.63
N PHE A 129 -14.34 -10.66 -19.72
CA PHE A 129 -14.55 -12.03 -19.29
C PHE A 129 -14.56 -12.10 -17.77
N THR A 130 -15.10 -13.19 -17.22
CA THR A 130 -14.91 -13.54 -15.81
C THR A 130 -14.18 -14.87 -15.69
N LEU A 131 -13.22 -14.91 -14.77
CA LEU A 131 -12.45 -16.10 -14.43
C LEU A 131 -12.72 -16.49 -12.98
N ASP A 132 -12.66 -17.77 -12.67
CA ASP A 132 -12.62 -18.25 -11.29
C ASP A 132 -11.28 -17.86 -10.64
N VAL A 133 -11.32 -17.28 -9.44
CA VAL A 133 -10.11 -16.80 -8.76
C VAL A 133 -9.17 -17.94 -8.32
N GLN A 134 -9.70 -19.13 -8.06
CA GLN A 134 -8.95 -20.27 -7.55
C GLN A 134 -8.38 -21.15 -8.66
N THR A 135 -9.09 -21.27 -9.79
CA THR A 135 -8.69 -22.16 -10.89
C THR A 135 -8.19 -21.42 -12.12
N GLY A 136 -8.56 -20.15 -12.29
CA GLY A 136 -8.28 -19.37 -13.51
C GLY A 136 -9.15 -19.77 -14.71
N GLU A 137 -10.12 -20.68 -14.50
CA GLU A 137 -11.02 -21.13 -15.56
C GLU A 137 -11.99 -20.04 -15.97
N LEU A 138 -12.28 -19.97 -17.27
CA LEU A 138 -13.26 -19.05 -17.82
C LEU A 138 -14.67 -19.43 -17.34
N ILE A 139 -15.34 -18.50 -16.67
CA ILE A 139 -16.73 -18.67 -16.21
C ILE A 139 -17.69 -18.09 -17.26
N GLU A 140 -17.44 -16.86 -17.73
CA GLU A 140 -18.38 -16.14 -18.58
C GLU A 140 -17.69 -15.16 -19.53
N ASP A 141 -18.23 -15.02 -20.75
CA ASP A 141 -17.90 -13.98 -21.72
C ASP A 141 -18.98 -12.89 -21.66
N LEU A 142 -18.62 -11.72 -21.14
CA LEU A 142 -19.52 -10.59 -20.94
C LEU A 142 -19.60 -9.67 -22.17
N GLY A 143 -18.83 -9.96 -23.23
CA GLY A 143 -18.78 -9.14 -24.43
C GLY A 143 -18.14 -7.77 -24.20
N SER A 144 -18.65 -6.74 -24.89
CA SER A 144 -18.01 -5.41 -24.94
C SER A 144 -18.87 -4.26 -24.40
N ASN A 145 -19.94 -4.54 -23.64
CA ASN A 145 -20.85 -3.49 -23.13
C ASN A 145 -20.27 -2.76 -21.90
N PRO A 146 -19.84 -1.48 -21.99
CA PRO A 146 -19.11 -0.82 -20.90
C PRO A 146 -19.97 -0.42 -19.70
N SER A 147 -21.27 -0.15 -19.88
CA SER A 147 -22.14 0.38 -18.81
C SER A 147 -22.31 -0.61 -17.66
N ASN A 148 -22.58 -1.88 -17.98
CA ASN A 148 -22.74 -2.94 -16.98
C ASN A 148 -21.44 -3.19 -16.22
N ILE A 149 -20.29 -3.08 -16.88
CA ILE A 149 -18.97 -3.31 -16.26
C ILE A 149 -18.61 -2.20 -15.27
N ASN A 150 -18.94 -0.95 -15.59
CA ASN A 150 -18.69 0.17 -14.68
C ASN A 150 -19.53 0.07 -13.40
N GLU A 151 -20.79 -0.37 -13.50
CA GLU A 151 -21.64 -0.62 -12.33
C GLU A 151 -21.07 -1.73 -11.45
N LEU A 152 -20.64 -2.84 -12.04
CA LEU A 152 -20.00 -3.94 -11.31
C LEU A 152 -18.68 -3.52 -10.66
N LYS A 153 -17.88 -2.70 -11.34
CA LYS A 153 -16.65 -2.14 -10.77
C LYS A 153 -16.97 -1.24 -9.56
N ASN A 154 -17.96 -0.36 -9.67
CA ASN A 154 -18.38 0.49 -8.55
C ASN A 154 -18.90 -0.35 -7.37
N LEU A 155 -19.62 -1.45 -7.64
CA LEU A 155 -20.03 -2.40 -6.60
C LEU A 155 -18.82 -3.07 -5.93
N ALA A 156 -17.81 -3.47 -6.71
CA ALA A 156 -16.58 -4.05 -6.17
C ALA A 156 -15.82 -3.06 -5.28
N ASP A 157 -15.65 -1.82 -5.75
CA ASP A 157 -14.95 -0.77 -5.00
C ASP A 157 -15.68 -0.45 -3.68
N ASN A 158 -17.02 -0.43 -3.67
CA ASN A 158 -17.83 -0.20 -2.48
C ASN A 158 -17.88 -1.38 -1.50
N LYS A 159 -17.59 -2.61 -1.96
CA LYS A 159 -17.54 -3.81 -1.11
C LYS A 159 -16.22 -3.95 -0.35
N PHE A 160 -15.17 -3.22 -0.73
CA PHE A 160 -13.91 -3.31 -0.01
C PHE A 160 -14.06 -2.75 1.41
N ASP A 161 -13.80 -3.59 2.40
CA ASP A 161 -13.90 -3.20 3.81
C ASP A 161 -12.63 -2.45 4.26
N PHE A 162 -12.75 -1.13 4.38
CA PHE A 162 -11.71 -0.27 4.92
C PHE A 162 -11.82 -0.06 6.44
N SER A 163 -12.72 -0.74 7.15
CA SER A 163 -13.00 -0.49 8.58
C SER A 163 -11.79 -0.69 9.49
N ASP A 164 -10.89 -1.60 9.12
CA ASP A 164 -9.62 -1.83 9.80
C ASP A 164 -8.55 -0.77 9.47
N TYR A 165 -8.73 0.02 8.41
CA TYR A 165 -7.78 1.03 7.98
C TYR A 165 -8.15 2.41 8.52
N LYS A 166 -7.12 3.16 8.90
CA LYS A 166 -7.24 4.59 9.19
C LYS A 166 -6.09 5.31 8.52
N PHE A 167 -6.44 6.20 7.60
CA PHE A 167 -5.51 7.03 6.85
C PHE A 167 -5.44 8.42 7.47
N PRO A 168 -4.31 9.13 7.33
CA PRO A 168 -4.22 10.51 7.75
C PRO A 168 -5.18 11.41 6.97
N GLU A 169 -5.63 12.45 7.64
CA GLU A 169 -6.30 13.61 7.05
C GLU A 169 -5.29 14.76 6.89
N PHE A 170 -5.62 15.71 6.02
CA PHE A 170 -4.86 16.95 5.89
C PHE A 170 -5.34 17.99 6.91
N TYR A 171 -4.38 18.64 7.59
CA TYR A 171 -4.64 19.71 8.55
C TYR A 171 -4.61 21.08 7.87
N TYR A 172 -5.77 21.75 7.85
CA TYR A 172 -5.96 23.07 7.24
C TYR A 172 -5.99 24.22 8.27
N GLY A 173 -5.26 24.08 9.39
CA GLY A 173 -5.11 25.11 10.40
C GLY A 173 -6.08 25.04 11.59
N THR A 174 -7.12 24.20 11.50
CA THR A 174 -8.00 23.89 12.64
C THR A 174 -8.63 22.52 12.50
N THR A 175 -8.94 21.89 13.63
CA THR A 175 -9.69 20.64 13.75
C THR A 175 -10.86 20.82 14.70
N SER A 176 -11.72 19.81 14.81
CA SER A 176 -12.78 19.78 15.84
C SER A 176 -12.25 19.72 17.27
N ASN A 177 -10.95 19.44 17.47
CA ASN A 177 -10.33 19.31 18.77
C ASN A 177 -9.20 20.35 18.97
N PRO A 178 -9.43 21.45 19.72
CA PRO A 178 -8.44 22.50 19.93
C PRO A 178 -7.13 22.04 20.58
N ALA A 179 -7.11 20.88 21.25
CA ALA A 179 -5.87 20.32 21.78
C ALA A 179 -4.95 19.78 20.68
N ILE A 180 -5.52 19.24 19.59
CA ILE A 180 -4.78 18.78 18.42
C ILE A 180 -4.15 19.98 17.71
N ASP A 181 -4.92 21.04 17.45
CA ASP A 181 -4.46 22.27 16.81
C ASP A 181 -3.24 22.84 17.54
N LYS A 182 -3.31 22.91 18.88
CA LYS A 182 -2.20 23.39 19.71
C LYS A 182 -0.95 22.52 19.58
N LEU A 183 -1.11 21.19 19.52
CA LEU A 183 0.03 20.28 19.40
C LEU A 183 0.69 20.39 18.03
N ILE A 184 -0.10 20.38 16.95
CA ILE A 184 0.40 20.54 15.59
C ILE A 184 1.11 21.88 15.46
N ASN A 185 0.45 22.99 15.83
CA ASN A 185 1.03 24.33 15.72
C ASN A 185 2.32 24.45 16.56
N SER A 186 2.37 23.89 17.77
CA SER A 186 3.58 23.94 18.60
C SER A 186 4.79 23.22 17.99
N GLU A 187 4.55 22.22 17.14
CA GLU A 187 5.60 21.46 16.45
C GLU A 187 6.05 22.17 15.17
N THR A 188 5.14 22.89 14.50
CA THR A 188 5.36 23.40 13.14
C THR A 188 5.58 24.91 13.06
N GLU A 189 5.17 25.72 14.05
CA GLU A 189 5.17 27.20 13.97
C GLU A 189 6.54 27.83 13.69
N LYS A 190 7.63 27.16 14.09
CA LYS A 190 9.02 27.65 13.90
C LYS A 190 9.70 27.05 12.68
N LEU A 191 8.99 26.23 11.91
CA LEU A 191 9.51 25.51 10.77
C LEU A 191 8.97 26.13 9.48
N SER A 192 9.80 26.13 8.43
CA SER A 192 9.32 26.43 7.08
C SER A 192 8.65 25.19 6.51
N ILE A 193 7.40 24.96 6.92
CA ILE A 193 6.58 23.88 6.38
C ILE A 193 6.24 24.17 4.92
N THR A 194 6.31 23.14 4.10
CA THR A 194 5.83 23.16 2.72
C THR A 194 4.74 22.10 2.62
N GLY A 195 3.66 22.38 1.88
CA GLY A 195 2.52 21.47 1.74
C GLY A 195 1.70 21.36 3.02
N ASP A 196 0.79 20.40 3.04
CA ASP A 196 -0.09 20.16 4.17
C ASP A 196 0.58 19.29 5.23
N VAL A 197 0.17 19.50 6.49
CA VAL A 197 0.47 18.59 7.58
C VAL A 197 -0.55 17.46 7.53
N GLU A 198 -0.09 16.22 7.51
CA GLU A 198 -0.93 15.03 7.56
C GLU A 198 -1.04 14.57 9.02
N TYR A 199 -2.25 14.23 9.48
CA TYR A 199 -2.48 13.82 10.85
C TYR A 199 -3.57 12.76 11.00
N LEU A 200 -3.47 11.96 12.06
CA LEU A 200 -4.49 10.97 12.45
C LEU A 200 -4.61 10.92 13.98
N GLN A 201 -5.82 11.10 14.48
CA GLN A 201 -6.13 10.83 15.89
C GLN A 201 -6.46 9.34 16.07
N TYR A 202 -5.68 8.66 16.92
CA TYR A 202 -5.94 7.28 17.33
C TYR A 202 -6.05 7.20 18.86
N GLY A 203 -7.28 7.21 19.38
CA GLY A 203 -7.53 7.27 20.82
C GLY A 203 -6.87 8.50 21.44
N ASN A 204 -5.87 8.27 22.31
CA ASN A 204 -5.10 9.33 22.97
C ASN A 204 -3.77 9.68 22.26
N PHE A 205 -3.51 9.10 21.09
CA PHE A 205 -2.36 9.44 20.26
C PHE A 205 -2.78 10.38 19.14
N LEU A 206 -1.95 11.39 18.90
CA LEU A 206 -1.96 12.18 17.67
C LEU A 206 -0.72 11.78 16.87
N LEU A 207 -0.95 11.16 15.73
CA LEU A 207 0.06 10.77 14.74
C LEU A 207 0.11 11.86 13.69
N CYS A 208 1.30 12.33 13.31
CA CYS A 208 1.41 13.43 12.35
C CYS A 208 2.72 13.34 11.58
N ASN A 209 2.70 13.66 10.28
CA ASN A 209 3.91 14.01 9.54
C ASN A 209 3.79 15.35 8.84
N TYR A 210 4.95 15.95 8.61
CA TYR A 210 5.08 17.24 7.93
C TYR A 210 6.39 17.32 7.16
N HIS A 211 6.40 18.15 6.12
CA HIS A 211 7.58 18.40 5.30
C HIS A 211 8.14 19.80 5.62
N ALA A 212 9.35 19.85 6.18
CA ALA A 212 10.03 21.11 6.47
C ALA A 212 11.23 21.33 5.54
N LYS A 213 11.41 22.56 5.07
CA LYS A 213 12.58 22.97 4.29
C LYS A 213 13.82 23.11 5.17
N ASN A 214 14.94 22.55 4.70
CA ASN A 214 16.25 22.81 5.26
C ASN A 214 16.86 24.10 4.67
N LYS A 215 18.06 24.48 5.14
CA LYS A 215 18.77 25.70 4.70
C LYS A 215 19.11 25.73 3.21
N ILE A 216 19.15 24.57 2.55
CA ILE A 216 19.45 24.43 1.12
C ILE A 216 18.16 24.12 0.31
N ASN A 217 16.99 24.43 0.86
CA ASN A 217 15.67 24.31 0.23
C ASN A 217 15.28 22.87 -0.17
N GLN A 218 15.90 21.85 0.43
CA GLN A 218 15.43 20.46 0.34
C GLN A 218 14.46 20.15 1.48
N LEU A 219 13.56 19.20 1.25
CA LEU A 219 12.53 18.80 2.20
C LEU A 219 13.00 17.67 3.11
N THR A 220 12.59 17.73 4.37
CA THR A 220 12.69 16.64 5.34
C THR A 220 11.29 16.27 5.78
N ASN A 221 10.89 15.02 5.56
CA ASN A 221 9.62 14.48 6.04
C ASN A 221 9.84 13.92 7.46
N THR A 222 9.21 14.55 8.44
CA THR A 222 9.31 14.15 9.85
C THR A 222 7.97 13.64 10.32
N PHE A 223 7.97 12.44 10.92
CA PHE A 223 6.81 11.88 11.62
C PHE A 223 6.98 12.06 13.14
N VAL A 224 5.89 12.39 13.81
CA VAL A 224 5.82 12.63 15.25
C VAL A 224 4.59 11.98 15.85
N VAL A 225 4.71 11.59 17.12
CA VAL A 225 3.56 11.13 17.92
C VAL A 225 3.48 11.96 19.19
N PHE A 226 2.28 12.46 19.48
CA PHE A 226 1.95 13.11 20.74
C PHE A 226 1.00 12.25 21.56
N ASN A 227 1.14 12.33 22.88
CA ASN A 227 0.08 11.95 23.80
C ASN A 227 -0.80 13.18 24.05
N ILE A 228 -2.07 13.10 23.67
CA ILE A 228 -2.99 14.25 23.70
C ILE A 228 -3.27 14.70 25.14
N SER A 229 -3.63 13.77 26.04
CA SER A 229 -3.92 14.12 27.45
C SER A 229 -2.73 14.74 28.17
N LYS A 230 -1.51 14.25 27.91
CA LYS A 230 -0.27 14.76 28.52
C LYS A 230 0.31 15.97 27.80
N ARG A 231 -0.26 16.35 26.64
CA ARG A 231 0.22 17.42 25.75
C ARG A 231 1.72 17.35 25.47
N LYS A 232 2.23 16.15 25.19
CA LYS A 232 3.67 15.91 25.07
C LYS A 232 3.99 15.04 23.87
N ARG A 233 5.03 15.43 23.12
CA ARG A 233 5.65 14.58 22.09
C ARG A 233 6.32 13.38 22.75
N ILE A 234 5.93 12.19 22.33
CA ILE A 234 6.48 10.92 22.85
C ILE A 234 7.37 10.22 21.83
N PHE A 235 7.28 10.59 20.55
CA PHE A 235 8.07 10.00 19.48
C PHE A 235 8.33 11.01 18.36
N ARG A 236 9.48 10.87 17.69
CA ARG A 236 9.87 11.61 16.49
C ARG A 236 10.79 10.74 15.65
N GLU A 237 10.52 10.66 14.36
CA GLU A 237 11.29 9.92 13.36
C GLU A 237 11.42 10.78 12.10
N VAL A 238 12.61 10.80 11.50
CA VAL A 238 12.78 11.36 10.15
C VAL A 238 12.52 10.21 9.19
N LEU A 239 11.42 10.30 8.42
CA LEU A 239 11.04 9.27 7.47
C LEU A 239 11.80 9.39 6.16
N ASN A 240 12.06 10.62 5.73
CA ASN A 240 12.82 10.89 4.52
C ASN A 240 13.60 12.18 4.69
N SER A 241 14.82 12.23 4.17
CA SER A 241 15.69 13.41 4.22
C SER A 241 16.14 13.83 2.82
N ASN A 242 16.52 15.10 2.66
CA ASN A 242 17.08 15.67 1.43
C ASN A 242 16.21 15.43 0.19
N LEU A 243 14.89 15.52 0.35
CA LEU A 243 13.94 15.31 -0.73
C LEU A 243 13.83 16.56 -1.62
N ASN A 244 13.75 16.34 -2.94
CA ASN A 244 13.46 17.40 -3.90
C ASN A 244 11.95 17.60 -4.13
N ALA A 245 11.11 16.67 -3.65
CA ALA A 245 9.66 16.68 -3.80
C ALA A 245 8.99 16.03 -2.58
N PHE A 246 7.67 16.18 -2.47
CA PHE A 246 6.88 15.56 -1.41
C PHE A 246 6.90 14.03 -1.46
N ALA A 247 6.81 13.40 -0.29
CA ALA A 247 6.56 11.98 -0.14
C ALA A 247 5.21 11.80 0.58
N PRO A 248 4.09 11.67 -0.17
CA PRO A 248 2.77 11.41 0.41
C PRO A 248 2.69 9.97 0.97
N ASP A 249 1.58 9.64 1.62
CA ASP A 249 1.23 8.29 2.09
C ASP A 249 2.31 7.65 2.97
N SER A 250 2.92 8.47 3.81
CA SER A 250 4.06 8.09 4.65
C SER A 250 3.69 7.16 5.79
N PHE A 251 2.42 7.16 6.20
CA PHE A 251 1.90 6.29 7.23
C PHE A 251 0.41 6.02 7.11
N PHE A 252 -0.02 4.92 7.72
CA PHE A 252 -1.42 4.62 8.00
C PHE A 252 -1.50 3.68 9.20
N VAL A 253 -2.70 3.51 9.74
CA VAL A 253 -2.96 2.53 10.80
C VAL A 253 -3.83 1.41 10.25
N TYR A 254 -3.42 0.18 10.51
CA TYR A 254 -4.22 -1.03 10.28
C TYR A 254 -4.52 -1.67 11.65
N LYS A 255 -5.80 -1.74 12.01
CA LYS A 255 -6.30 -2.12 13.34
C LYS A 255 -5.70 -1.24 14.44
N ASN A 256 -4.68 -1.73 15.13
CA ASN A 256 -3.91 -1.04 16.15
C ASN A 256 -2.41 -0.96 15.82
N LEU A 257 -2.05 -1.22 14.57
CA LEU A 257 -0.67 -1.20 14.08
C LEU A 257 -0.46 0.01 13.20
N LEU A 258 0.44 0.89 13.62
CA LEU A 258 0.95 1.98 12.79
C LEU A 258 2.03 1.43 11.86
N ILE A 259 1.84 1.63 10.56
CA ILE A 259 2.79 1.26 9.51
C ILE A 259 3.41 2.55 8.95
N LEU A 260 4.73 2.65 8.98
CA LEU A 260 5.51 3.78 8.48
C LEU A 260 6.37 3.35 7.29
N MET A 261 6.44 4.21 6.27
CA MET A 261 7.40 4.10 5.17
C MET A 261 8.60 5.01 5.41
N LYS A 262 9.80 4.43 5.48
CA LYS A 262 11.05 5.17 5.70
C LYS A 262 12.03 4.96 4.53
N ASP A 263 12.60 6.07 4.06
CA ASP A 263 13.62 6.17 3.00
C ASP A 263 13.31 5.35 1.74
N LYS A 264 12.01 5.10 1.47
CA LYS A 264 11.47 4.21 0.44
C LYS A 264 11.99 2.76 0.46
N ASN A 265 12.80 2.33 1.44
CA ASN A 265 13.40 0.99 1.48
C ASN A 265 13.13 0.24 2.78
N GLN A 266 12.40 0.85 3.71
CA GLN A 266 12.10 0.28 5.01
C GLN A 266 10.63 0.49 5.38
N VAL A 267 10.01 -0.59 5.86
CA VAL A 267 8.69 -0.57 6.50
C VAL A 267 8.90 -0.71 8.01
N ILE A 268 8.30 0.18 8.81
CA ILE A 268 8.40 0.12 10.28
C ILE A 268 7.01 -0.05 10.88
N VAL A 269 6.86 -0.99 11.80
CA VAL A 269 5.58 -1.27 12.46
C VAL A 269 5.65 -0.99 13.95
N TYR A 270 4.70 -0.18 14.42
CA TYR A 270 4.48 0.14 15.83
C TYR A 270 3.10 -0.34 16.26
N GLU A 271 2.97 -0.72 17.52
CA GLU A 271 1.69 -1.04 18.15
C GLU A 271 1.19 0.17 18.95
N LEU A 272 -0.09 0.48 18.77
CA LEU A 272 -0.87 1.52 19.44
C LEU A 272 -1.80 0.83 20.45
N ALA A 273 -1.27 0.44 21.61
CA ALA A 273 -2.05 -0.12 22.73
C ALA A 273 -2.29 0.93 23.80
#